data_AF-A0AAX1VQP8-F1
#
_entry.id   AF-A0AAX1VQP8-F1
#
_cell.length_a   1.000
_cell.length_b   1.000
_cell.length_c   1.000
_cell.angle_alpha   90.00
_cell.angle_beta   90.00
_cell.angle_gamma   90.00
#
_symmetry.space_group_name_H-M   'P 1'
#
loop_
_entity.id
_entity.type
_entity.pdbx_description
1 polymer ?
#
loop_
_entity_poly.entity_id
_entity_poly.type
_entity_poly.pdbx_seq_one_letter_code
_entity_poly.pdbx_strand_id
1 'polypeptide(L)'
;MVVMAEEYAGLSEVINRLEKYQDVSEEKLSAPTLLNEAAEEVAKSASGSWLGYHSRVYYRDFLPPEPGANFSKISGFRPHYGDGTTGDWAEYVFDDVLDYIDEIAESPDLSEAHSYKKEGEKLFAEAKQESEVCLSVVVN
;
A
#
# COMPACT_ATOMS: atom_id res chain seq x y z
N MET A 1 -4.96 16.27 43.05
CA MET A 1 -3.63 16.19 42.40
C MET A 1 -3.17 14.75 42.18
N VAL A 2 -3.46 13.81 43.08
CA VAL A 2 -3.13 12.38 42.88
C VAL A 2 -4.04 11.68 41.87
N VAL A 3 -5.34 12.02 41.82
CA VAL A 3 -6.32 11.42 40.89
C VAL A 3 -5.98 11.66 39.41
N MET A 4 -5.56 12.89 39.07
CA MET A 4 -5.13 13.23 37.71
C MET A 4 -3.90 12.42 37.26
N ALA A 5 -3.00 12.03 38.17
CA ALA A 5 -1.77 11.33 37.83
C ALA A 5 -2.00 9.84 37.52
N GLU A 6 -3.03 9.22 38.10
CA GLU A 6 -3.44 7.85 37.78
C GLU A 6 -4.22 7.78 36.45
N GLU A 7 -4.98 8.82 36.11
CA GLU A 7 -5.80 8.87 34.88
C GLU A 7 -4.98 9.06 33.59
N TYR A 8 -3.81 9.72 33.64
CA TYR A 8 -2.90 9.81 32.48
C TYR A 8 -1.93 8.61 32.36
N ALA A 9 -1.89 7.72 33.35
CA ALA A 9 -0.98 6.58 33.36
C ALA A 9 -1.33 5.55 32.26
N GLY A 10 -2.62 5.33 32.01
CA GLY A 10 -3.11 4.42 30.96
C GLY A 10 -2.68 4.86 29.56
N LEU A 11 -2.96 6.11 29.21
CA LEU A 11 -2.56 6.68 27.92
C LEU A 11 -1.03 6.69 27.74
N SER A 12 -0.28 7.07 28.78
CA SER A 12 1.19 7.09 28.72
C SER A 12 1.77 5.69 28.48
N GLU A 13 1.21 4.66 29.10
CA GLU A 13 1.64 3.27 28.90
C GLU A 13 1.33 2.77 27.49
N VAL A 14 0.15 3.08 26.95
CA VAL A 14 -0.19 2.70 25.57
C VAL A 14 0.69 3.43 24.55
N ILE A 15 1.03 4.70 24.79
CA ILE A 15 1.99 5.45 23.96
C ILE A 15 3.36 4.75 23.96
N ASN A 16 3.91 4.41 25.12
CA ASN A 16 5.20 3.71 25.21
C ASN A 16 5.20 2.37 24.45
N ARG A 17 4.07 1.66 24.44
CA ARG A 17 3.91 0.41 23.68
C ARG A 17 3.83 0.66 22.18
N LEU A 18 3.15 1.72 21.74
CA LEU A 18 3.11 2.13 20.34
C LEU A 18 4.49 2.55 19.82
N GLU A 19 5.29 3.25 20.63
CA GLU A 19 6.66 3.61 20.29
C GLU A 19 7.53 2.35 20.07
N LYS A 20 7.50 1.42 21.04
CA LYS A 20 8.23 0.13 20.90
C LYS A 20 7.74 -0.70 19.72
N TYR A 21 6.45 -0.67 19.44
CA TYR A 21 5.88 -1.32 18.26
C TYR A 21 6.50 -0.69 17.00
N GLN A 22 6.49 0.64 16.89
CA GLN A 22 7.06 1.36 15.75
C GLN A 22 8.56 1.09 15.54
N ASP A 23 9.35 0.95 16.61
CA ASP A 23 10.80 0.72 16.54
C ASP A 23 11.18 -0.54 15.75
N VAL A 24 10.32 -1.56 15.73
CA VAL A 24 10.57 -2.83 15.01
C VAL A 24 9.84 -2.91 13.66
N SER A 25 9.13 -1.85 13.26
CA SER A 25 8.26 -1.87 12.07
C SER A 25 8.99 -2.21 10.77
N GLU A 26 10.21 -1.70 10.58
CA GLU A 26 10.99 -1.94 9.36
C GLU A 26 11.33 -3.43 9.19
N GLU A 27 11.75 -4.09 10.27
CA GLU A 27 12.02 -5.54 10.29
C GLU A 27 10.74 -6.32 9.98
N LYS A 28 9.64 -6.02 10.70
CA LYS A 28 8.37 -6.75 10.61
C LYS A 28 7.61 -6.52 9.31
N LEU A 29 7.91 -5.44 8.59
CA LEU A 29 7.28 -5.09 7.32
C LEU A 29 8.21 -5.29 6.11
N SER A 30 9.40 -5.89 6.30
CA SER A 30 10.36 -6.16 5.23
C SER A 30 9.76 -6.97 4.07
N ALA A 31 9.01 -8.03 4.36
CA ALA A 31 8.36 -8.87 3.33
C ALA A 31 7.32 -8.11 2.47
N PRO A 32 6.34 -7.38 3.04
CA PRO A 32 5.47 -6.49 2.27
C PRO A 32 6.22 -5.42 1.46
N THR A 33 7.35 -4.91 1.95
CA THR A 33 8.18 -3.94 1.21
C THR A 33 8.70 -4.53 -0.09
N LEU A 34 9.13 -5.79 -0.11
CA LEU A 34 9.56 -6.47 -1.35
C LEU A 34 8.45 -6.55 -2.40
N LEU A 35 7.22 -6.88 -1.98
CA LEU A 35 6.07 -6.87 -2.88
C LEU A 35 5.75 -5.47 -3.40
N ASN A 36 5.88 -4.45 -2.55
CA ASN A 36 5.64 -3.07 -2.96
C ASN A 36 6.69 -2.62 -3.98
N GLU A 37 7.97 -2.92 -3.75
CA GLU A 37 9.06 -2.63 -4.69
C GLU A 37 8.86 -3.35 -6.03
N ALA A 38 8.50 -4.63 -6.02
CA ALA A 38 8.17 -5.39 -7.22
C ALA A 38 6.98 -4.78 -7.99
N ALA A 39 5.93 -4.39 -7.28
CA ALA A 39 4.77 -3.73 -7.86
C ALA A 39 5.13 -2.36 -8.46
N GLU A 40 6.01 -1.59 -7.81
CA GLU A 40 6.51 -0.31 -8.31
C GLU A 40 7.34 -0.48 -9.58
N GLU A 41 8.15 -1.53 -9.69
CA GLU A 41 8.87 -1.85 -10.93
C GLU A 41 7.90 -2.15 -12.08
N VAL A 42 6.90 -3.00 -11.86
CA VAL A 42 5.84 -3.30 -12.85
C VAL A 42 5.07 -2.03 -13.22
N ALA A 43 4.76 -1.17 -12.25
CA ALA A 43 4.01 0.07 -12.45
C ALA A 43 4.71 1.06 -13.40
N LYS A 44 6.03 0.98 -13.60
CA LYS A 44 6.76 1.81 -14.58
C LYS A 44 6.29 1.57 -16.02
N SER A 45 5.73 0.40 -16.30
CA SER A 45 5.16 0.04 -17.60
C SER A 45 3.66 0.32 -17.71
N ALA A 46 2.99 0.75 -16.63
CA ALA A 46 1.55 0.92 -16.63
C ALA A 46 1.10 2.05 -17.56
N SER A 47 -0.05 1.87 -18.21
CA SER A 47 -0.68 2.90 -19.04
C SER A 47 -1.03 4.20 -18.29
N GLY A 48 -1.00 4.15 -16.96
CA GLY A 48 -1.38 5.24 -16.07
C GLY A 48 -2.89 5.55 -16.11
N SER A 49 -3.71 4.61 -16.57
CA SER A 49 -5.16 4.70 -16.53
C SER A 49 -5.75 3.54 -15.74
N TRP A 50 -6.67 3.86 -14.84
CA TRP A 50 -7.37 2.92 -13.96
C TRP A 50 -8.80 2.56 -14.43
N LEU A 51 -9.21 3.01 -15.62
CA LEU A 51 -10.59 2.88 -16.09
C LEU A 51 -10.84 1.55 -16.81
N GLY A 52 -11.70 0.71 -16.25
CA GLY A 52 -12.13 -0.52 -16.90
C GLY A 52 -10.95 -1.41 -17.28
N TYR A 53 -10.86 -1.83 -18.55
CA TYR A 53 -9.75 -2.67 -19.00
C TYR A 53 -8.40 -1.95 -19.02
N HIS A 54 -8.38 -0.61 -19.05
CA HIS A 54 -7.12 0.17 -19.10
C HIS A 54 -6.25 -0.04 -17.86
N SER A 55 -6.87 -0.39 -16.72
CA SER A 55 -6.15 -0.70 -15.46
C SER A 55 -5.23 -1.90 -15.59
N ARG A 56 -5.41 -2.71 -16.64
CA ARG A 56 -4.62 -3.90 -16.94
C ARG A 56 -3.77 -3.72 -18.20
N VAL A 57 -3.59 -2.48 -18.65
CA VAL A 57 -2.74 -2.17 -19.80
C VAL A 57 -1.37 -1.74 -19.32
N TYR A 58 -0.37 -2.50 -19.75
CA TYR A 58 1.04 -2.27 -19.51
C TYR A 58 1.77 -2.25 -20.86
N TYR A 59 2.92 -1.61 -20.90
CA TYR A 59 3.83 -1.73 -22.02
C TYR A 59 4.39 -3.15 -22.06
N ARG A 60 4.64 -3.68 -23.26
CA ARG A 60 4.96 -5.09 -23.50
C ARG A 60 6.04 -5.61 -22.54
N ASP A 61 5.77 -6.80 -22.01
CA ASP A 61 6.62 -7.56 -21.09
C ASP A 61 7.01 -6.77 -19.83
N PHE A 62 6.15 -5.85 -19.42
CA PHE A 62 6.35 -4.94 -18.29
C PHE A 62 7.61 -4.07 -18.40
N LEU A 63 8.08 -3.81 -19.62
CA LEU A 63 9.21 -2.93 -19.88
C LEU A 63 8.78 -1.46 -19.78
N PRO A 64 9.69 -0.54 -19.39
CA PRO A 64 9.40 0.89 -19.47
C PRO A 64 9.06 1.31 -20.92
N PRO A 65 8.06 2.20 -21.13
CA PRO A 65 7.68 2.62 -22.47
C PRO A 65 8.80 3.41 -23.16
N GLU A 66 9.05 3.11 -24.43
CA GLU A 66 10.01 3.85 -25.24
C GLU A 66 9.61 5.33 -25.42
N PRO A 67 10.57 6.24 -25.64
CA PRO A 67 10.26 7.63 -25.96
C PRO A 67 9.29 7.76 -27.14
N GLY A 68 8.16 8.44 -26.91
CA GLY A 68 7.11 8.61 -27.92
C GLY A 68 6.02 7.53 -27.91
N ALA A 69 6.19 6.46 -27.14
CA ALA A 69 5.09 5.55 -26.82
C ALA A 69 4.10 6.24 -25.88
N ASN A 70 2.81 6.16 -26.20
CA ASN A 70 1.74 6.78 -25.44
C ASN A 70 0.49 5.91 -25.50
N PHE A 71 -0.04 5.53 -24.33
CA PHE A 71 -1.37 4.93 -24.27
C PHE A 71 -2.44 6.02 -24.22
N SER A 72 -3.38 5.97 -25.16
CA SER A 72 -4.50 6.90 -25.20
C SER A 72 -5.50 6.56 -24.11
N LYS A 73 -5.58 7.39 -23.06
CA LYS A 73 -6.53 7.17 -21.95
C LYS A 73 -8.00 7.36 -22.36
N ILE A 74 -8.24 8.07 -23.47
CA ILE A 74 -9.57 8.36 -24.02
C ILE A 74 -10.00 7.25 -24.98
N SER A 75 -9.15 6.95 -25.96
CA SER A 75 -9.47 6.05 -27.07
C SER A 75 -9.08 4.59 -26.77
N GLY A 76 -8.17 4.37 -25.83
CA GLY A 76 -7.62 3.04 -25.52
C GLY A 76 -6.94 2.45 -26.74
N PHE A 77 -7.30 1.21 -27.10
CA PHE A 77 -6.86 0.55 -28.32
C PHE A 77 -7.74 0.83 -29.53
N ARG A 78 -8.83 1.60 -29.38
CA ARG A 78 -9.68 1.92 -30.53
C ARG A 78 -8.97 2.90 -31.46
N PRO A 79 -9.07 2.71 -32.79
CA PRO A 79 -8.57 3.69 -33.74
C PRO A 79 -9.25 5.05 -33.51
N HIS A 80 -8.45 6.10 -33.39
CA HIS A 80 -8.93 7.48 -33.34
C HIS A 80 -7.96 8.38 -34.11
N TYR A 81 -8.51 9.37 -34.82
CA TYR A 81 -7.70 10.28 -35.62
C TYR A 81 -6.97 11.28 -34.71
N GLY A 82 -5.64 11.17 -34.66
CA GLY A 82 -4.77 12.18 -34.02
C GLY A 82 -4.42 11.95 -32.54
N ASP A 83 -5.10 11.04 -31.82
CA ASP A 83 -4.86 10.77 -30.40
C ASP A 83 -4.80 9.27 -30.03
N GLY A 84 -4.50 8.42 -31.01
CA GLY A 84 -4.43 6.97 -30.84
C GLY A 84 -3.22 6.50 -30.00
N THR A 85 -3.33 5.30 -29.47
CA THR A 85 -2.23 4.63 -28.77
C THR A 85 -1.04 4.38 -29.71
N THR A 86 0.17 4.72 -29.26
CA THR A 86 1.45 4.52 -29.96
C THR A 86 2.41 3.66 -29.13
N GLY A 87 3.14 2.77 -29.79
CA GLY A 87 4.04 1.82 -29.14
C GLY A 87 3.38 0.47 -28.83
N ASP A 88 4.13 -0.43 -28.21
CA ASP A 88 3.73 -1.82 -28.02
C ASP A 88 3.02 -2.05 -26.67
N TRP A 89 1.84 -1.45 -26.52
CA TRP A 89 1.00 -1.63 -25.34
C TRP A 89 0.20 -2.93 -25.43
N ALA A 90 -0.01 -3.58 -24.30
CA ALA A 90 -0.76 -4.83 -24.19
C ALA A 90 -1.70 -4.82 -22.99
N GLU A 91 -2.88 -5.41 -23.17
CA GLU A 91 -3.74 -5.77 -22.05
C GLU A 91 -3.32 -7.13 -21.50
N TYR A 92 -3.26 -7.23 -20.17
CA TYR A 92 -2.94 -8.45 -19.45
C TYR A 92 -4.14 -8.98 -18.66
N VAL A 93 -4.12 -10.28 -18.37
CA VAL A 93 -5.04 -10.88 -17.40
C VAL A 93 -4.62 -10.40 -16.01
N PHE A 94 -5.61 -10.08 -15.17
CA PHE A 94 -5.34 -9.50 -13.85
C PHE A 94 -4.49 -10.42 -12.97
N ASP A 95 -4.86 -11.69 -12.89
CA ASP A 95 -4.17 -12.67 -12.05
C ASP A 95 -2.72 -12.91 -12.54
N ASP A 96 -2.49 -12.97 -13.86
CA ASP A 96 -1.14 -13.09 -14.43
C ASP A 96 -0.21 -11.92 -14.02
N VAL A 97 -0.76 -10.71 -13.86
CA VAL A 97 0.02 -9.55 -13.37
C VAL A 97 0.37 -9.71 -11.89
N LEU A 98 -0.56 -10.23 -11.08
CA LEU A 98 -0.31 -10.49 -9.66
C LEU A 98 0.73 -11.59 -9.48
N ASP A 99 0.60 -12.68 -10.22
CA ASP A 99 1.55 -13.80 -10.21
C ASP A 99 2.95 -13.32 -10.62
N TYR A 100 3.03 -12.44 -11.62
CA TYR A 100 4.31 -11.85 -12.05
C TYR A 100 4.94 -10.95 -10.98
N ILE A 101 4.15 -10.13 -10.29
CA ILE A 101 4.65 -9.31 -9.16
C ILE A 101 5.14 -10.21 -8.02
N ASP A 102 4.41 -11.28 -7.70
CA ASP A 102 4.81 -12.23 -6.67
C ASP A 102 6.09 -12.97 -7.05
N GLU A 103 6.25 -13.36 -8.32
CA GLU A 103 7.48 -13.97 -8.85
C GLU A 103 8.69 -13.02 -8.72
N ILE A 104 8.53 -11.75 -9.09
CA ILE A 104 9.60 -10.72 -8.94
C ILE A 104 9.99 -10.55 -7.47
N ALA A 105 9.00 -10.57 -6.57
CA ALA A 105 9.24 -10.43 -5.13
C ALA A 105 9.78 -11.71 -4.47
N GLU A 106 9.95 -12.80 -5.22
CA GLU A 106 10.33 -14.13 -4.73
C GLU A 106 9.33 -14.73 -3.72
N SER A 107 8.04 -14.42 -3.88
CA SER A 107 6.93 -14.93 -3.05
C SER A 107 7.20 -14.85 -1.53
N PRO A 108 7.40 -13.64 -0.98
CA PRO A 108 7.88 -13.48 0.39
C PRO A 108 6.80 -13.88 1.41
N ASP A 109 7.19 -14.48 2.53
CA ASP A 109 6.24 -14.87 3.59
C ASP A 109 5.69 -13.65 4.34
N LEU A 110 4.37 -13.44 4.25
CA LEU A 110 3.66 -12.33 4.89
C LEU A 110 3.13 -12.65 6.29
N SER A 111 3.38 -13.86 6.82
CA SER A 111 2.83 -14.32 8.10
C SER A 111 3.21 -13.41 9.28
N GLU A 112 4.46 -12.96 9.31
CA GLU A 112 4.97 -12.04 10.34
C GLU A 112 4.31 -10.66 10.23
N ALA A 113 4.31 -10.07 9.02
CA ALA A 113 3.67 -8.79 8.78
C ALA A 113 2.17 -8.81 9.10
N HIS A 114 1.47 -9.91 8.81
CA HIS A 114 0.07 -10.10 9.19
C HIS A 114 -0.14 -10.14 10.71
N SER A 115 0.75 -10.81 11.44
CA SER A 115 0.69 -10.87 12.90
C SER A 115 0.97 -9.51 13.51
N TYR A 116 2.00 -8.83 13.00
CA TYR A 116 2.38 -7.47 13.38
C TYR A 116 1.24 -6.48 13.14
N LYS A 117 0.60 -6.52 11.95
CA LYS A 117 -0.59 -5.71 11.66
C LYS A 117 -1.70 -5.89 12.70
N LYS A 118 -2.04 -7.13 13.07
CA LYS A 118 -3.09 -7.42 14.06
C LYS A 118 -2.76 -6.85 15.43
N GLU A 119 -1.49 -6.92 15.84
CA GLU A 119 -1.02 -6.31 17.08
C GLU A 119 -1.16 -4.79 17.03
N GLY A 120 -0.74 -4.16 15.93
CA GLY A 120 -0.88 -2.72 15.72
C GLY A 120 -2.33 -2.24 15.73
N GLU A 121 -3.24 -2.98 15.10
CA GLU A 121 -4.69 -2.68 15.12
C GLU A 121 -5.24 -2.70 16.56
N LYS A 122 -4.80 -3.66 17.38
CA LYS A 122 -5.18 -3.74 18.79
C LYS A 122 -4.62 -2.57 19.60
N LEU A 123 -3.33 -2.26 19.44
CA LEU A 123 -2.68 -1.14 20.12
C LEU A 123 -3.33 0.20 19.76
N PHE A 124 -3.66 0.40 18.49
CA PHE A 124 -4.34 1.61 18.02
C PHE A 124 -5.74 1.75 18.62
N ALA A 125 -6.50 0.64 18.70
CA ALA A 125 -7.80 0.64 19.34
C ALA A 125 -7.73 0.97 20.84
N GLU A 126 -6.75 0.40 21.56
CA GLU A 126 -6.47 0.73 22.97
C GLU A 126 -6.12 2.23 23.12
N ALA A 127 -5.24 2.76 22.26
CA ALA A 127 -4.81 4.16 22.33
C ALA A 127 -5.98 5.12 22.09
N LYS A 128 -6.87 4.78 21.16
CA LYS A 128 -8.08 5.53 20.90
C LYS A 128 -9.00 5.54 22.14
N GLN A 129 -9.21 4.38 22.76
CA GLN A 129 -10.03 4.25 23.96
C GLN A 129 -9.47 5.08 25.12
N GLU A 130 -8.18 4.97 25.42
CA GLU A 130 -7.52 5.75 26.48
C GLU A 130 -7.60 7.26 26.19
N SER A 131 -7.43 7.67 24.93
CA SER A 131 -7.56 9.07 24.54
C SER A 131 -8.99 9.60 24.76
N GLU A 132 -10.02 8.81 24.44
CA GLU A 132 -11.41 9.18 24.68
C GLU A 132 -11.70 9.35 26.18
N VAL A 133 -11.17 8.46 27.02
CA VAL A 133 -11.26 8.56 28.49
C VAL A 133 -10.63 9.87 28.97
N CYS A 134 -9.38 10.14 28.62
CA CYS A 134 -8.68 11.37 29.01
C CYS A 134 -9.43 12.63 28.56
N LEU A 135 -9.95 12.66 27.32
CA LEU A 135 -10.70 13.81 26.80
C LEU A 135 -12.03 14.00 27.53
N SER A 136 -12.73 12.92 27.87
CA SER A 136 -14.00 12.99 28.60
C SER A 136 -13.85 13.54 30.03
N VAL A 137 -12.70 13.30 30.67
CA VAL A 137 -12.37 13.86 31.99
C VAL A 137 -12.08 15.36 31.92
N VAL A 138 -11.45 15.83 30.83
CA VAL A 138 -11.05 17.25 30.68
C VAL A 138 -12.22 18.14 30.26
N VAL A 139 -13.24 17.60 29.58
CA VAL A 139 -14.38 18.36 29.05
C VAL A 139 -15.58 18.43 30.02
N ASN A 140 -15.55 17.66 31.11
CA ASN A 140 -16.51 17.74 32.22
C ASN A 140 -15.98 18.58 33.39
#